data_AF-A0A5E4QV16-F1
#
_entry.id   AF-A0A5E4QV16-F1
#
_cell.length_a   1.000
_cell.length_b   1.000
_cell.length_c   1.000
_cell.angle_alpha   90.00
_cell.angle_beta   90.00
_cell.angle_gamma   90.00
#
_symmetry.space_group_name_H-M   'P 1'
#
loop_
_entity.id
_entity.type
_entity.pdbx_description
1 polymer ?
#
loop_
_entity_poly.entity_id
_entity_poly.type
_entity_poly.pdbx_seq_one_letter_code
_entity_poly.pdbx_strand_id
1 'polypeptide(L)'
;MAHPIQSFAVVEVAKPNIGEKAPSRVRADVTVTLSVRREIKQEWENLRKHDVCFLVTVRPSQGIGTKYDYKKSMVEQAGIVYVRGCEVEGMLDASGRVIEEGPEPKPELDGDSRTFRLLLDPNQYRVDLDLASKGREDVYETFNIVMRRKPKENNFKAVLETIRELMNTECVVPEWLHDIVLGYGDPGQAHYTRMPNEIPTLDFNDTFLDMEHLRNSFPGYEIKVKTDNPQKLVRPFKVTFENVKRKQELGDNAMDEEEPRKVITVEPHVQPKRGPYLYNEPKKNNILFTPTQIEAIRSGMQPGLTLVVGPPGTATRHSTSCSRRWPSWTWMRGICCRMELLERVSQLQRSLEGSDGGAGGSEAGATCELAHHFHVYHVRPRWQAFVRACARRQDKSADVVSKEFPFHDFFDDAPKPLFLGKLYEDDMAIAESCYSSARSSCCGQGSIAPSTCWFQIRQHTHGGVGTNPRDRNIHSSAVTKSTRRSLSPQAVDNDR
;
A
#
# COMPACT_ATOMS: atom_id res chain seq x y z
N MET A 1 -12.50 13.79 30.99
CA MET A 1 -13.25 13.23 29.84
C MET A 1 -14.43 14.10 29.43
N ALA A 2 -15.10 14.81 30.34
CA ALA A 2 -16.17 15.75 29.98
C ALA A 2 -15.84 17.17 30.45
N HIS A 3 -16.42 18.18 29.79
CA HIS A 3 -16.27 19.59 30.11
C HIS A 3 -17.61 20.34 29.92
N PRO A 4 -17.95 21.32 30.77
CA PRO A 4 -19.08 22.21 30.50
C PRO A 4 -18.88 22.99 29.20
N ILE A 5 -19.97 23.13 28.45
CA ILE A 5 -20.06 23.92 27.23
C ILE A 5 -20.31 25.38 27.62
N GLN A 6 -19.51 26.29 27.08
CA GLN A 6 -19.69 27.73 27.25
C GLN A 6 -20.66 28.29 26.20
N SER A 7 -20.51 27.86 24.95
CA SER A 7 -21.43 28.18 23.86
C SER A 7 -21.47 27.04 22.85
N PHE A 8 -22.64 26.82 22.27
CA PHE A 8 -22.85 25.89 21.18
C PHE A 8 -23.75 26.56 20.15
N ALA A 9 -23.35 26.50 18.88
CA ALA A 9 -24.13 27.07 17.79
C ALA A 9 -24.02 26.20 16.53
N VAL A 10 -25.15 25.94 15.87
CA VAL A 10 -25.16 25.34 14.54
C VAL A 10 -24.79 26.41 13.52
N VAL A 11 -23.70 26.20 12.78
CA VAL A 11 -23.11 27.21 11.89
C VAL A 11 -23.51 26.99 10.44
N GLU A 12 -23.62 25.75 10.01
CA GLU A 12 -23.91 25.41 8.62
C GLU A 12 -24.88 24.24 8.55
N VAL A 13 -25.96 24.42 7.79
CA VAL A 13 -26.87 23.34 7.37
C VAL A 13 -26.87 23.33 5.85
N ALA A 14 -26.22 22.31 5.28
CA ALA A 14 -26.13 22.16 3.83
C ALA A 14 -27.44 21.62 3.25
N LYS A 15 -27.70 21.94 1.98
CA LYS A 15 -28.88 21.43 1.26
C LYS A 15 -28.83 19.90 1.15
N PRO A 16 -29.98 19.21 1.20
CA PRO A 16 -30.04 17.77 0.98
C PRO A 16 -29.57 17.40 -0.42
N ASN A 17 -28.99 16.20 -0.57
CA ASN A 17 -28.70 15.65 -1.89
C ASN A 17 -29.99 15.30 -2.62
N ILE A 18 -29.93 15.17 -3.95
CA ILE A 18 -31.10 14.81 -4.76
C ILE A 18 -31.59 13.42 -4.34
N GLY A 19 -32.86 13.33 -3.93
CA GLY A 19 -33.49 12.09 -3.47
C GLY A 19 -33.38 11.83 -1.97
N GLU A 20 -32.52 12.55 -1.26
CA GLU A 20 -32.39 12.46 0.19
C GLU A 20 -33.26 13.49 0.90
N LYS A 21 -33.83 13.11 2.05
CA LYS A 21 -34.63 14.04 2.88
C LYS A 21 -33.78 14.73 3.95
N ALA A 22 -32.67 14.14 4.34
CA ALA A 22 -31.75 14.68 5.33
C ALA A 22 -30.79 15.68 4.67
N PRO A 23 -30.36 16.73 5.39
CA PRO A 23 -29.31 17.62 4.90
C PRO A 23 -28.04 16.84 4.59
N SER A 24 -27.26 17.27 3.60
CA SER A 24 -26.01 16.59 3.23
C SER A 24 -24.93 16.71 4.32
N ARG A 25 -24.93 17.82 5.05
CA ARG A 25 -23.96 18.11 6.11
C ARG A 25 -24.54 19.09 7.12
N VAL A 26 -24.20 18.89 8.39
CA VAL A 26 -24.53 19.81 9.48
C VAL A 26 -23.27 20.07 10.29
N ARG A 27 -22.88 21.35 10.42
CA ARG A 27 -21.73 21.78 11.23
C ARG A 27 -22.19 22.60 12.42
N ALA A 28 -21.52 22.39 13.55
CA ALA A 28 -21.71 23.19 14.74
C ALA A 28 -20.37 23.55 15.39
N ASP A 29 -20.29 24.71 16.00
CA ASP A 29 -19.12 25.14 16.76
C ASP A 29 -19.44 25.03 18.26
N VAL A 30 -18.56 24.37 19.01
CA VAL A 30 -18.65 24.23 20.47
C VAL A 30 -17.45 24.91 21.13
N THR A 31 -17.71 25.77 22.12
CA THR A 31 -16.67 26.46 22.88
C THR A 31 -16.61 25.93 24.30
N VAL A 32 -15.40 25.64 24.77
CA VAL A 32 -15.11 25.17 26.14
C VAL A 32 -13.98 25.98 26.75
N THR A 33 -14.11 26.29 28.05
CA THR A 33 -13.08 27.01 28.81
C THR A 33 -12.18 26.03 29.56
N LEU A 34 -10.99 25.73 29.02
CA LEU A 34 -10.04 24.76 29.57
C LEU A 34 -9.17 25.33 30.70
N SER A 35 -9.78 25.92 31.74
CA SER A 35 -9.07 26.34 32.96
C SER A 35 -8.82 25.14 33.88
N VAL A 36 -8.10 24.15 33.35
CA VAL A 36 -7.79 22.86 33.97
C VAL A 36 -6.27 22.60 33.98
N ARG A 37 -5.83 21.53 34.64
CA ARG A 37 -4.42 21.13 34.65
C ARG A 37 -3.88 20.96 33.24
N ARG A 38 -2.59 21.29 33.04
CA ARG A 38 -1.92 21.30 31.74
C ARG A 38 -2.04 19.96 31.00
N GLU A 39 -1.98 18.84 31.70
CA GLU A 39 -2.09 17.51 31.09
C GLU A 39 -3.48 17.31 30.46
N ILE A 40 -4.53 17.76 31.16
CA ILE A 40 -5.91 17.68 30.67
C ILE A 40 -6.11 18.64 29.51
N LYS A 41 -5.57 19.87 29.60
CA LYS A 41 -5.60 20.85 28.51
C LYS A 41 -4.98 20.29 27.23
N GLN A 42 -3.78 19.70 27.34
CA GLN A 42 -3.09 19.03 26.23
C GLN A 42 -3.90 17.86 25.67
N GLU A 43 -4.59 17.07 26.50
CA GLU A 43 -5.46 15.99 26.00
C GLU A 43 -6.65 16.51 25.18
N TRP A 44 -7.22 17.66 25.52
CA TRP A 44 -8.30 18.28 24.74
C TRP A 44 -7.79 18.95 23.45
N GLU A 45 -6.62 19.60 23.49
CA GLU A 45 -5.97 20.18 22.31
C GLU A 45 -5.42 19.10 21.34
N ASN A 46 -5.34 17.86 21.82
CA ASN A 46 -4.97 16.70 21.02
C ASN A 46 -6.15 15.95 20.38
N LEU A 47 -7.38 16.46 20.52
CA LEU A 47 -8.49 15.97 19.70
C LEU A 47 -8.17 16.17 18.23
N ARG A 48 -8.31 15.09 17.46
CA ARG A 48 -7.98 15.03 16.04
C ARG A 48 -9.24 15.04 15.20
N LYS A 49 -9.04 15.26 13.90
CA LYS A 49 -10.10 15.04 12.94
C LYS A 49 -10.64 13.61 13.06
N HIS A 50 -11.95 13.45 12.96
CA HIS A 50 -12.66 12.16 13.08
C HIS A 50 -12.82 11.60 14.50
N ASP A 51 -12.30 12.29 15.53
CA ASP A 51 -12.59 11.89 16.91
C ASP A 51 -14.07 12.10 17.23
N VAL A 52 -14.72 11.07 17.78
CA VAL A 52 -16.14 11.15 18.16
C VAL A 52 -16.30 11.70 19.58
N CYS A 53 -17.13 12.72 19.72
CA CYS A 53 -17.54 13.33 20.98
C CYS A 53 -19.06 13.18 21.18
N PHE A 54 -19.51 13.42 22.41
CA PHE A 54 -20.91 13.37 22.78
C PHE A 54 -21.33 14.70 23.40
N LEU A 55 -22.42 15.27 22.88
CA LEU A 55 -23.10 16.43 23.41
C LEU A 55 -24.21 15.96 24.34
N VAL A 56 -24.23 16.45 25.58
CA VAL A 56 -25.14 16.02 26.62
C VAL A 56 -25.88 17.22 27.19
N THR A 57 -27.18 17.05 27.41
CA THR A 57 -28.03 17.99 28.14
C THR A 57 -28.41 17.36 29.48
N VAL A 58 -27.99 17.99 30.57
CA VAL A 58 -28.42 17.62 31.93
C VAL A 58 -29.31 18.71 32.54
N ARG A 59 -30.41 18.31 33.18
CA ARG A 59 -31.32 19.14 33.96
C ARG A 59 -31.41 18.55 35.37
N PRO A 60 -30.50 18.92 36.28
CA PRO A 60 -30.46 18.33 37.61
C PRO A 60 -31.73 18.68 38.40
N SER A 61 -32.39 17.67 38.93
CA SER A 61 -33.56 17.81 39.80
C SER A 61 -33.20 17.81 41.30
N GLN A 62 -31.99 17.37 41.63
CA GLN A 62 -31.51 17.19 43.00
C GLN A 62 -30.84 18.47 43.52
N GLY A 63 -30.97 18.71 44.83
CA GLY A 63 -30.34 19.84 45.50
C GLY A 63 -28.81 19.74 45.53
N ILE A 64 -28.14 20.88 45.64
CA ILE A 64 -26.68 20.99 45.73
C ILE A 64 -26.19 20.20 46.95
N GLY A 65 -25.19 19.33 46.75
CA GLY A 65 -24.60 18.51 47.81
C GLY A 65 -25.20 17.09 47.95
N THR A 66 -26.17 16.73 47.11
CA THR A 66 -26.70 15.35 47.08
C THR A 66 -25.63 14.38 46.57
N LYS A 67 -25.41 13.28 47.30
CA LYS A 67 -24.44 12.24 46.91
C LYS A 67 -25.06 11.30 45.88
N TYR A 68 -24.32 11.03 44.81
CA TYR A 68 -24.71 10.04 43.81
C TYR A 68 -24.53 8.61 44.34
N ASP A 69 -25.51 7.76 44.09
CA ASP A 69 -25.47 6.34 44.38
C ASP A 69 -25.29 5.55 43.09
N TYR A 70 -24.12 4.94 42.92
CA TYR A 70 -23.73 4.17 41.74
C TYR A 70 -24.59 2.93 41.48
N LYS A 71 -25.43 2.52 42.44
CA LYS A 71 -26.37 1.40 42.25
C LYS A 71 -27.67 1.80 41.57
N LYS A 72 -27.97 3.10 41.48
CA LYS A 72 -29.21 3.62 40.88
C LYS A 72 -28.92 4.20 39.49
N SER A 73 -30.00 4.44 38.73
CA SER A 73 -29.91 5.00 37.38
C SER A 73 -29.29 6.40 37.40
N MET A 74 -28.18 6.56 36.66
CA MET A 74 -27.53 7.86 36.47
C MET A 74 -28.43 8.86 35.73
N VAL A 75 -29.32 8.38 34.85
CA VAL A 75 -30.22 9.22 34.05
C VAL A 75 -31.13 10.03 34.97
N GLU A 76 -31.72 9.38 35.98
CA GLU A 76 -32.62 10.02 36.95
C GLU A 76 -31.86 10.88 37.94
N GLN A 77 -30.68 10.41 38.38
CA GLN A 77 -29.90 11.13 39.38
C GLN A 77 -29.29 12.43 38.84
N ALA A 78 -28.65 12.35 37.67
CA ALA A 78 -28.01 13.50 37.03
C ALA A 78 -29.00 14.32 36.18
N GLY A 79 -30.20 13.79 35.92
CA GLY A 79 -31.21 14.43 35.08
C GLY A 79 -30.79 14.52 33.62
N ILE A 80 -30.24 13.45 33.05
CA ILE A 80 -29.81 13.43 31.64
C ILE A 80 -31.06 13.43 30.76
N VAL A 81 -31.24 14.47 29.93
CA VAL A 81 -32.41 14.62 29.04
C VAL A 81 -32.06 14.21 27.61
N TYR A 82 -30.95 14.71 27.08
CA TYR A 82 -30.53 14.46 25.70
C TYR A 82 -29.07 14.07 25.61
N VAL A 83 -28.77 13.16 24.68
CA VAL A 83 -27.42 12.80 24.25
C VAL A 83 -27.39 12.79 22.73
N ARG A 84 -26.42 13.46 22.13
CA ARG A 84 -26.15 13.45 20.69
C ARG A 84 -24.69 13.18 20.40
N GLY A 85 -24.41 12.40 19.36
CA GLY A 85 -23.05 12.19 18.88
C GLY A 85 -22.61 13.32 17.94
N CYS A 86 -21.33 13.63 17.97
CA CYS A 86 -20.70 14.54 17.04
C CYS A 86 -19.29 14.05 16.69
N GLU A 87 -18.79 14.45 15.54
CA GLU A 87 -17.43 14.15 15.09
C GLU A 87 -16.62 15.43 14.99
N VAL A 88 -15.38 15.42 15.48
CA VAL A 88 -14.51 16.59 15.42
C VAL A 88 -14.00 16.78 13.98
N GLU A 89 -14.30 17.94 13.39
CA GLU A 89 -13.69 18.37 12.12
C GLU A 89 -12.31 18.98 12.38
N GLY A 90 -12.20 19.77 13.46
CA GLY A 90 -10.94 20.32 13.95
C GLY A 90 -11.15 21.45 14.96
N MET A 91 -10.04 21.93 15.52
CA MET A 91 -10.04 23.08 16.43
C MET A 91 -9.96 24.38 15.62
N LEU A 92 -10.65 25.43 16.06
CA LEU A 92 -10.62 26.74 15.41
C LEU A 92 -9.48 27.60 15.94
N ASP A 93 -8.88 28.40 15.05
CA ASP A 93 -7.97 29.47 15.41
C ASP A 93 -8.72 30.76 15.81
N ALA A 94 -7.99 31.79 16.23
CA ALA A 94 -8.55 33.10 16.57
C ALA A 94 -9.24 33.80 15.38
N SER A 95 -9.00 33.34 14.14
CA SER A 95 -9.61 33.87 12.92
C SER A 95 -10.84 33.07 12.45
N GLY A 96 -11.25 32.05 13.22
CA GLY A 96 -12.40 31.20 12.92
C GLY A 96 -12.14 30.14 11.85
N ARG A 97 -10.88 29.89 11.48
CA ARG A 97 -10.49 28.85 10.53
C ARG A 97 -10.15 27.57 11.28
N VAL A 98 -10.44 26.43 10.64
CA VAL A 98 -10.07 25.13 11.19
C VAL A 98 -8.56 24.97 11.06
N ILE A 99 -7.89 24.68 12.17
CA ILE A 99 -6.46 24.40 12.22
C ILE A 99 -6.27 23.03 11.55
N GLU A 100 -5.68 23.04 10.35
CA GLU A 100 -5.33 21.82 9.65
C GLU A 100 -4.18 21.09 10.40
N GLU A 101 -4.18 19.75 10.33
CA GLU A 101 -3.09 18.93 10.88
C GLU A 101 -1.80 19.16 10.07
N GLY A 102 -1.05 20.19 10.44
CA GLY A 102 0.27 20.53 9.91
C GLY A 102 1.41 19.75 10.58
N PRO A 103 2.64 19.84 10.04
CA PRO A 103 3.82 19.33 10.72
C PRO A 103 3.99 20.00 12.08
N GLU A 104 4.40 19.23 13.08
CA GLU A 104 4.65 19.74 14.44
C GLU A 104 5.65 20.90 14.42
N PRO A 105 5.49 21.94 15.28
CA PRO A 105 4.51 22.06 16.35
C PRO A 105 3.19 22.72 15.92
N LYS A 106 2.08 22.28 16.54
CA LYS A 106 0.78 22.96 16.44
C LYS A 106 0.91 24.41 16.94
N PRO A 107 0.15 25.36 16.39
CA PRO A 107 0.16 26.74 16.87
C PRO A 107 -0.23 26.79 18.35
N GLU A 108 0.53 27.52 19.16
CA GLU A 108 0.16 27.82 20.53
C GLU A 108 -1.01 28.81 20.51
N LEU A 109 -2.14 28.39 21.10
CA LEU A 109 -3.32 29.23 21.19
C LEU A 109 -3.33 29.98 22.52
N ASP A 110 -3.46 31.29 22.44
CA ASP A 110 -3.57 32.15 23.62
C ASP A 110 -4.87 31.88 24.40
N GLY A 111 -4.80 32.05 25.72
CA GLY A 111 -5.91 31.87 26.64
C GLY A 111 -6.31 30.41 26.91
N ASP A 112 -7.44 30.26 27.62
CA ASP A 112 -7.99 28.96 28.02
C ASP A 112 -9.24 28.56 27.23
N SER A 113 -9.82 29.48 26.45
CA SER A 113 -10.97 29.17 25.61
C SER A 113 -10.53 28.42 24.36
N ARG A 114 -11.21 27.32 24.03
CA ARG A 114 -11.03 26.56 22.80
C ARG A 114 -12.37 26.33 22.13
N THR A 115 -12.43 26.59 20.82
CA THR A 115 -13.60 26.30 20.00
C THR A 115 -13.28 25.15 19.06
N PHE A 116 -14.15 24.15 19.03
CA PHE A 116 -14.06 23.00 18.14
C PHE A 116 -15.19 23.05 17.13
N ARG A 117 -14.85 22.84 15.86
CA ARG A 117 -15.84 22.62 14.81
C ARG A 117 -16.19 21.14 14.76
N LEU A 118 -17.49 20.87 14.80
CA LEU A 118 -18.07 19.55 14.89
C LEU A 118 -18.97 19.28 13.69
N LEU A 119 -18.98 18.02 13.25
CA LEU A 119 -19.95 17.44 12.34
C LEU A 119 -21.03 16.73 13.16
N LEU A 120 -22.29 17.07 12.90
CA LEU A 120 -23.45 16.41 13.52
C LEU A 120 -24.03 15.38 12.56
N ASP A 121 -24.68 14.34 13.09
CA ASP A 121 -25.39 13.36 12.26
C ASP A 121 -26.58 14.06 11.55
N PRO A 122 -26.58 14.12 10.20
CA PRO A 122 -27.61 14.84 9.48
C PRO A 122 -29.00 14.19 9.55
N ASN A 123 -29.07 12.86 9.68
CA ASN A 123 -30.33 12.14 9.81
C ASN A 123 -30.96 12.41 11.17
N GLN A 124 -30.14 12.39 12.23
CA GLN A 124 -30.58 12.73 13.58
C GLN A 124 -31.03 14.19 13.66
N TYR A 125 -30.28 15.11 13.05
CA TYR A 125 -30.65 16.53 12.98
C TYR A 125 -32.01 16.76 12.32
N ARG A 126 -32.29 16.08 11.21
CA ARG A 126 -33.61 16.14 10.56
C ARG A 126 -34.73 15.65 11.49
N VAL A 127 -34.54 14.50 12.14
CA VAL A 127 -35.56 13.93 13.04
C VAL A 127 -35.84 14.87 14.21
N ASP A 128 -34.81 15.50 14.75
CA ASP A 128 -34.95 16.46 15.85
C ASP A 128 -35.66 17.75 15.40
N LEU A 129 -35.38 18.27 14.21
CA LEU A 129 -36.13 19.40 13.63
C LEU A 129 -37.61 19.05 13.36
N ASP A 130 -37.88 17.85 12.84
CA ASP A 130 -39.25 17.38 12.61
C ASP A 130 -40.02 17.30 13.94
N LEU A 131 -39.37 16.88 15.03
CA LEU A 131 -39.96 16.84 16.37
C LEU A 131 -40.17 18.25 16.95
N ALA A 132 -39.22 19.15 16.75
CA ALA A 132 -39.34 20.54 17.17
C ALA A 132 -40.52 21.24 16.47
N SER A 133 -40.71 21.00 15.17
CA SER A 133 -41.86 21.53 14.40
C SER A 133 -43.22 21.04 14.93
N LYS A 134 -43.25 19.89 15.61
CA LYS A 134 -44.43 19.32 16.27
C LYS A 134 -44.63 19.83 17.69
N GLY A 135 -43.89 20.87 18.11
CA GLY A 135 -44.02 21.51 19.41
C GLY A 135 -43.13 20.91 20.51
N ARG A 136 -42.12 20.09 20.17
CA ARG A 136 -41.05 19.77 21.12
C ARG A 136 -40.01 20.89 21.16
N GLU A 137 -39.20 20.93 22.21
CA GLU A 137 -38.09 21.88 22.31
C GLU A 137 -36.96 21.53 21.34
N ASP A 138 -36.20 22.55 20.92
CA ASP A 138 -35.01 22.35 20.11
C ASP A 138 -33.86 21.82 20.98
N VAL A 139 -33.43 20.60 20.68
CA VAL A 139 -32.35 19.89 21.40
C VAL A 139 -30.99 20.61 21.23
N TYR A 140 -30.79 21.30 20.10
CA TYR A 140 -29.49 21.91 19.78
C TYR A 140 -29.19 23.17 20.59
N GLU A 141 -30.19 23.75 21.25
CA GLU A 141 -30.02 24.91 22.14
C GLU A 141 -29.80 24.50 23.61
N THR A 142 -29.94 23.22 23.97
CA THR A 142 -29.97 22.79 25.38
C THR A 142 -28.66 22.19 25.90
N PHE A 143 -27.68 21.91 25.03
CA PHE A 143 -26.46 21.22 25.43
C PHE A 143 -25.64 22.03 26.44
N ASN A 144 -25.20 21.37 27.50
CA ASN A 144 -24.39 21.98 28.54
C ASN A 144 -23.11 21.22 28.88
N ILE A 145 -22.95 19.99 28.37
CA ILE A 145 -21.75 19.17 28.58
C ILE A 145 -21.28 18.57 27.25
N VAL A 146 -19.98 18.64 26.99
CA VAL A 146 -19.32 17.86 25.93
C VAL A 146 -18.44 16.79 26.56
N MET A 147 -18.51 15.57 26.03
CA MET A 147 -17.77 14.41 26.52
C MET A 147 -16.95 13.78 25.40
N ARG A 148 -15.63 13.66 25.61
CA ARG A 148 -14.72 12.89 24.76
C ARG A 148 -14.51 11.48 25.29
N ARG A 149 -14.02 10.59 24.43
CA ARG A 149 -13.66 9.20 24.76
C ARG A 149 -12.18 8.93 24.47
N LYS A 150 -11.67 7.79 24.92
CA LYS A 150 -10.31 7.35 24.60
C LYS A 150 -10.24 6.92 23.13
N PRO A 151 -9.29 7.42 22.30
CA PRO A 151 -9.27 7.15 20.87
C PRO A 151 -9.31 5.66 20.50
N LYS A 152 -8.56 4.80 21.23
CA LYS A 152 -8.51 3.35 20.97
C LYS A 152 -9.86 2.62 21.08
N GLU A 153 -10.80 3.18 21.84
CA GLU A 153 -12.12 2.59 22.09
C GLU A 153 -13.23 3.32 21.32
N ASN A 154 -12.87 4.27 20.45
CA ASN A 154 -13.78 5.26 19.86
C ASN A 154 -13.95 5.14 18.33
N ASN A 155 -13.65 3.97 17.76
CA ASN A 155 -13.67 3.76 16.30
C ASN A 155 -15.04 3.31 15.75
N PHE A 156 -16.08 3.25 16.58
CA PHE A 156 -17.37 2.65 16.22
C PHE A 156 -18.07 3.38 15.06
N LYS A 157 -18.01 4.71 14.99
CA LYS A 157 -18.64 5.49 13.91
C LYS A 157 -18.00 5.18 12.55
N ALA A 158 -16.66 5.19 12.50
CA ALA A 158 -15.92 4.89 11.27
C ALA A 158 -16.18 3.45 10.77
N VAL A 159 -16.31 2.49 11.70
CA VAL A 159 -16.66 1.10 11.35
C VAL A 159 -18.09 1.03 10.80
N LEU A 160 -19.07 1.69 11.43
CA LEU A 160 -20.45 1.69 10.96
C LEU A 160 -20.62 2.40 9.61
N GLU A 161 -19.88 3.49 9.40
CA GLU A 161 -19.85 4.21 8.12
C GLU A 161 -19.26 3.33 7.01
N THR A 162 -18.13 2.66 7.28
CA THR A 162 -17.53 1.69 6.34
C THR A 162 -18.50 0.55 6.01
N ILE A 163 -19.21 -0.01 7.01
CA ILE A 163 -20.21 -1.07 6.77
C ILE A 163 -21.35 -0.55 5.88
N ARG A 164 -21.83 0.67 6.13
CA ARG A 164 -22.88 1.29 5.30
C ARG A 164 -22.41 1.54 3.88
N GLU A 165 -21.20 2.04 3.70
CA GLU A 165 -20.60 2.23 2.37
C GLU A 165 -20.47 0.90 1.63
N LEU A 166 -20.02 -0.17 2.30
CA LEU A 166 -19.95 -1.52 1.73
C LEU A 166 -21.32 -2.09 1.34
N MET A 167 -22.40 -1.70 2.03
CA MET A 167 -23.75 -2.10 1.65
C MET A 167 -24.29 -1.32 0.44
N ASN A 168 -23.77 -0.11 0.20
CA ASN A 168 -24.17 0.74 -0.91
C ASN A 168 -23.33 0.50 -2.18
N THR A 169 -22.16 -0.13 -2.04
CA THR A 169 -21.37 -0.59 -3.18
C THR A 169 -21.79 -2.00 -3.58
N GLU A 170 -21.61 -2.33 -4.85
CA GLU A 170 -21.65 -3.73 -5.27
C GLU A 170 -20.48 -4.44 -4.58
N CYS A 171 -20.79 -5.28 -3.59
CA CYS A 171 -19.77 -6.01 -2.84
C CYS A 171 -19.15 -7.08 -3.74
N VAL A 172 -18.08 -6.71 -4.46
CA VAL A 172 -17.37 -7.61 -5.37
C VAL A 172 -16.46 -8.54 -4.56
N VAL A 173 -17.05 -9.55 -3.95
CA VAL A 173 -16.31 -10.70 -3.39
C VAL A 173 -15.97 -11.64 -4.55
N PRO A 174 -14.76 -12.23 -4.61
CA PRO A 174 -14.45 -13.24 -5.62
C PRO A 174 -15.49 -14.37 -5.61
N GLU A 175 -15.95 -14.79 -6.80
CA GLU A 175 -17.02 -15.79 -6.94
C GLU A 175 -16.73 -17.09 -6.17
N TRP A 176 -15.47 -17.54 -6.17
CA TRP A 176 -15.03 -18.74 -5.45
C TRP A 176 -15.04 -18.60 -3.92
N LEU A 177 -15.18 -17.38 -3.39
CA LEU A 177 -15.21 -17.07 -1.96
C LEU A 177 -16.62 -16.68 -1.46
N HIS A 178 -17.48 -16.20 -2.35
CA HIS A 178 -18.80 -15.68 -2.03
C HIS A 178 -19.64 -16.66 -1.20
N ASP A 179 -19.80 -17.90 -1.68
CA ASP A 179 -20.65 -18.90 -1.01
C ASP A 179 -20.07 -19.33 0.34
N ILE A 180 -18.75 -19.42 0.43
CA ILE A 180 -18.04 -19.75 1.68
C ILE A 180 -18.22 -18.66 2.73
N VAL A 181 -18.18 -17.39 2.33
CA VAL A 181 -18.41 -16.25 3.24
C VAL A 181 -19.84 -16.23 3.76
N LEU A 182 -20.81 -16.59 2.92
CA LEU A 182 -22.22 -16.72 3.32
C LEU A 182 -22.49 -18.00 4.14
N GLY A 183 -21.57 -18.96 4.14
CA GLY A 183 -21.67 -20.21 4.89
C GLY A 183 -22.49 -21.30 4.20
N TYR A 184 -22.75 -21.17 2.89
CA TYR A 184 -23.41 -22.19 2.08
C TYR A 184 -22.37 -22.91 1.19
N GLY A 185 -22.78 -24.05 0.60
CA GLY A 185 -21.93 -24.79 -0.34
C GLY A 185 -20.87 -25.67 0.33
N ASP A 186 -19.85 -26.02 -0.43
CA ASP A 186 -18.78 -26.92 0.00
C ASP A 186 -17.59 -26.12 0.55
N PRO A 187 -17.22 -26.29 1.84
CA PRO A 187 -16.12 -25.55 2.45
C PRO A 187 -14.76 -25.85 1.79
N GLY A 188 -14.63 -26.98 1.08
CA GLY A 188 -13.42 -27.36 0.37
C GLY A 188 -13.29 -26.73 -1.03
N GLN A 189 -14.29 -26.01 -1.54
CA GLN A 189 -14.29 -25.50 -2.93
C GLN A 189 -13.18 -24.49 -3.19
N ALA A 190 -12.82 -23.66 -2.22
CA ALA A 190 -11.73 -22.68 -2.33
C ALA A 190 -10.34 -23.27 -2.04
N HIS A 191 -10.22 -24.58 -1.79
CA HIS A 191 -8.93 -25.21 -1.61
C HIS A 191 -8.15 -25.24 -2.93
N TYR A 192 -6.84 -25.01 -2.88
CA TYR A 192 -6.01 -24.85 -4.08
C TYR A 192 -6.07 -26.04 -5.05
N THR A 193 -6.30 -27.27 -4.57
CA THR A 193 -6.42 -28.47 -5.43
C THR A 193 -7.67 -28.48 -6.31
N ARG A 194 -8.69 -27.68 -5.94
CA ARG A 194 -9.95 -27.54 -6.66
C ARG A 194 -10.04 -26.22 -7.43
N MET A 195 -9.05 -25.35 -7.27
CA MET A 195 -8.97 -24.11 -8.03
C MET A 195 -8.57 -24.40 -9.47
N PRO A 196 -9.26 -23.81 -10.47
CA PRO A 196 -8.97 -24.05 -11.89
C PRO A 196 -7.61 -23.47 -12.31
N ASN A 197 -7.09 -22.50 -11.56
CA ASN A 197 -5.83 -21.81 -11.80
C ASN A 197 -4.69 -22.29 -10.88
N GLU A 198 -4.72 -23.54 -10.41
CA GLU A 198 -3.61 -24.14 -9.66
C GLU A 198 -2.30 -24.07 -10.47
N ILE A 199 -1.22 -23.57 -9.87
CA ILE A 199 0.05 -23.34 -10.58
C ILE A 199 0.90 -24.62 -10.53
N PRO A 200 1.29 -25.22 -11.68
CA PRO A 200 1.98 -26.50 -11.71
C PRO A 200 3.45 -26.40 -11.27
N THR A 201 4.10 -25.27 -11.54
CA THR A 201 5.52 -25.06 -11.21
C THR A 201 5.68 -23.91 -10.23
N LEU A 202 6.20 -24.23 -9.05
CA LEU A 202 6.42 -23.32 -7.95
C LEU A 202 7.92 -23.15 -7.70
N ASP A 203 8.39 -21.91 -7.57
CA ASP A 203 9.74 -21.62 -7.12
C ASP A 203 9.75 -21.45 -5.60
N PHE A 204 10.24 -22.47 -4.90
CA PHE A 204 10.33 -22.48 -3.44
C PHE A 204 11.54 -21.72 -2.91
N ASN A 205 12.39 -21.15 -3.78
CA ASN A 205 13.54 -20.34 -3.39
C ASN A 205 14.39 -21.02 -2.29
N ASP A 206 14.56 -20.36 -1.15
CA ASP A 206 15.33 -20.79 0.01
C ASP A 206 14.48 -21.51 1.09
N THR A 207 13.26 -21.93 0.75
CA THR A 207 12.38 -22.66 1.68
C THR A 207 13.05 -23.95 2.18
N PHE A 208 13.69 -24.70 1.27
CA PHE A 208 14.43 -25.90 1.62
C PHE A 208 15.91 -25.59 1.88
N LEU A 209 16.48 -26.26 2.87
CA LEU A 209 17.89 -26.09 3.26
C LEU A 209 18.80 -26.90 2.35
N ASP A 210 18.40 -28.14 2.08
CA ASP A 210 19.07 -29.11 1.22
C ASP A 210 18.03 -30.02 0.53
N MET A 211 18.53 -30.95 -0.29
CA MET A 211 17.68 -31.90 -1.02
C MET A 211 17.03 -32.94 -0.10
N GLU A 212 17.63 -33.23 1.05
CA GLU A 212 17.10 -34.20 2.02
C GLU A 212 15.89 -33.62 2.77
N HIS A 213 15.96 -32.35 3.17
CA HIS A 213 14.84 -31.57 3.68
C HIS A 213 13.69 -31.55 2.66
N LEU A 214 13.96 -31.34 1.37
CA LEU A 214 12.91 -31.41 0.34
C LEU A 214 12.27 -32.79 0.27
N ARG A 215 13.07 -33.87 0.30
CA ARG A 215 12.55 -35.26 0.32
C ARG A 215 11.69 -35.55 1.55
N ASN A 216 12.17 -35.15 2.73
CA ASN A 216 11.46 -35.34 3.98
C ASN A 216 10.18 -34.49 4.06
N SER A 217 10.11 -33.37 3.32
CA SER A 217 8.95 -32.48 3.28
C SER A 217 7.75 -33.07 2.51
N PHE A 218 7.98 -34.05 1.63
CA PHE A 218 6.94 -34.65 0.79
C PHE A 218 6.90 -36.18 0.92
N PRO A 219 6.46 -36.73 2.07
CA PRO A 219 6.55 -38.17 2.38
C PRO A 219 5.72 -39.10 1.46
N GLY A 220 4.84 -38.56 0.62
CA GLY A 220 4.00 -39.31 -0.32
C GLY A 220 4.26 -39.00 -1.80
N TYR A 221 5.38 -38.36 -2.14
CA TYR A 221 5.71 -38.00 -3.52
C TYR A 221 7.00 -38.68 -3.99
N GLU A 222 7.00 -39.14 -5.25
CA GLU A 222 8.21 -39.62 -5.92
C GLU A 222 8.97 -38.42 -6.49
N ILE A 223 10.19 -38.18 -6.03
CA ILE A 223 10.97 -37.00 -6.42
C ILE A 223 11.99 -37.36 -7.51
N LYS A 224 11.79 -36.79 -8.70
CA LYS A 224 12.72 -36.86 -9.83
C LYS A 224 13.51 -35.56 -9.93
N VAL A 225 14.81 -35.66 -10.13
CA VAL A 225 15.67 -34.48 -10.32
C VAL A 225 16.08 -34.41 -11.79
N LYS A 226 15.99 -33.22 -12.39
CA LYS A 226 16.43 -33.01 -13.79
C LYS A 226 17.95 -32.97 -13.97
N THR A 227 18.73 -33.03 -12.90
CA THR A 227 20.18 -32.88 -12.94
C THR A 227 20.86 -34.07 -12.30
N ASP A 228 21.70 -34.77 -13.07
CA ASP A 228 22.42 -35.97 -12.61
C ASP A 228 23.64 -35.64 -11.73
N ASN A 229 24.15 -34.41 -11.80
CA ASN A 229 25.34 -33.97 -11.09
C ASN A 229 25.05 -33.62 -9.62
N PRO A 230 25.59 -34.36 -8.62
CA PRO A 230 25.32 -34.12 -7.20
C PRO A 230 25.76 -32.74 -6.71
N GLN A 231 26.84 -32.19 -7.27
CA GLN A 231 27.38 -30.87 -6.89
C GLN A 231 26.48 -29.70 -7.31
N LYS A 232 25.57 -29.90 -8.28
CA LYS A 232 24.62 -28.88 -8.74
C LYS A 232 23.28 -28.94 -8.01
N LEU A 233 23.09 -29.87 -7.08
CA LEU A 233 21.89 -30.02 -6.24
C LEU A 233 21.89 -29.03 -5.08
N VAL A 234 22.12 -27.74 -5.36
CA VAL A 234 22.16 -26.69 -4.36
C VAL A 234 20.91 -25.82 -4.50
N ARG A 235 20.36 -25.39 -3.36
CA ARG A 235 19.25 -24.42 -3.31
C ARG A 235 19.62 -23.15 -4.10
N PRO A 236 18.65 -22.44 -4.71
CA PRO A 236 17.19 -22.63 -4.63
C PRO A 236 16.60 -23.70 -5.55
N PHE A 237 15.45 -24.24 -5.14
CA PHE A 237 14.75 -25.33 -5.86
C PHE A 237 13.44 -24.86 -6.48
N LYS A 238 13.30 -25.11 -7.78
CA LYS A 238 12.04 -25.00 -8.50
C LYS A 238 11.40 -26.37 -8.57
N VAL A 239 10.14 -26.46 -8.14
CA VAL A 239 9.40 -27.70 -7.92
C VAL A 239 8.21 -27.72 -8.87
N THR A 240 8.14 -28.75 -9.71
CA THR A 240 7.02 -28.97 -10.65
C THR A 240 6.21 -30.17 -10.19
N PHE A 241 4.91 -29.98 -10.02
CA PHE A 241 3.95 -31.01 -9.66
C PHE A 241 3.35 -31.61 -10.93
N GLU A 242 3.86 -32.78 -11.36
CA GLU A 242 3.49 -33.38 -12.65
C GLU A 242 2.00 -33.78 -12.69
N ASN A 243 1.42 -34.10 -11.54
CA ASN A 243 -0.01 -34.37 -11.40
C ASN A 243 -0.86 -33.13 -11.75
N VAL A 244 -0.43 -31.93 -11.37
CA VAL A 244 -1.13 -30.67 -11.68
C VAL A 244 -0.97 -30.34 -13.17
N LYS A 245 0.23 -30.56 -13.72
CA LYS A 245 0.49 -30.36 -15.14
C LYS A 245 -0.39 -31.27 -16.02
N ARG A 246 -0.50 -32.54 -15.65
CA ARG A 246 -1.39 -33.51 -16.32
C ARG A 246 -2.86 -33.07 -16.26
N LYS A 247 -3.30 -32.59 -15.09
CA LYS A 247 -4.67 -32.09 -14.89
C LYS A 247 -5.00 -30.91 -15.82
N GLN A 248 -4.05 -30.01 -16.04
CA GLN A 248 -4.23 -28.88 -16.97
C GLN A 248 -4.25 -29.30 -18.44
N GLU A 249 -3.46 -30.31 -18.82
CA GLU A 249 -3.33 -30.76 -20.21
C GLU A 249 -4.49 -31.68 -20.67
N LEU A 250 -5.02 -32.53 -19.77
CA LEU A 250 -5.99 -33.58 -20.09
C LEU A 250 -7.40 -33.35 -19.50
N GLY A 251 -7.59 -32.30 -18.70
CA GLY A 251 -8.86 -32.00 -18.03
C GLY A 251 -9.11 -32.84 -16.77
N ASP A 252 -10.15 -32.49 -16.00
CA ASP A 252 -10.44 -33.06 -14.67
C ASP A 252 -10.69 -34.58 -14.68
N ASN A 253 -11.14 -35.15 -15.81
CA ASN A 253 -11.42 -36.58 -15.96
C ASN A 253 -10.15 -37.45 -16.10
N ALA A 254 -8.96 -36.86 -16.13
CA ALA A 254 -7.68 -37.59 -16.24
C ALA A 254 -7.16 -38.15 -14.90
N MET A 255 -7.96 -38.06 -13.83
CA MET A 255 -7.61 -38.52 -12.48
C MET A 255 -8.24 -39.87 -12.08
N ASP A 256 -9.07 -40.48 -12.93
CA ASP A 256 -9.92 -41.63 -12.58
C ASP A 256 -9.30 -43.03 -12.72
N GLU A 257 -7.97 -43.15 -12.90
CA GLU A 257 -7.30 -44.46 -12.87
C GLU A 257 -6.21 -44.50 -11.79
N GLU A 258 -6.36 -45.48 -10.88
CA GLU A 258 -5.42 -46.00 -9.86
C GLU A 258 -4.33 -45.04 -9.34
N GLU A 259 -4.48 -44.56 -8.10
CA GLU A 259 -3.54 -43.70 -7.34
C GLU A 259 -2.36 -43.18 -8.18
N PRO A 260 -2.51 -42.05 -8.90
CA PRO A 260 -1.44 -41.56 -9.75
C PRO A 260 -0.24 -41.28 -8.85
N ARG A 261 0.83 -42.06 -8.99
CA ARG A 261 2.10 -41.84 -8.28
C ARG A 261 2.40 -40.35 -8.37
N LYS A 262 2.37 -39.66 -7.23
CA LYS A 262 2.48 -38.20 -7.20
C LYS A 262 3.95 -37.87 -7.46
N VAL A 263 4.28 -37.59 -8.72
CA VAL A 263 5.65 -37.30 -9.12
C VAL A 263 5.92 -35.80 -9.01
N ILE A 264 7.03 -35.46 -8.36
CA ILE A 264 7.57 -34.11 -8.31
C ILE A 264 8.85 -34.08 -9.13
N THR A 265 8.94 -33.12 -10.05
CA THR A 265 10.17 -32.82 -10.78
C THR A 265 10.86 -31.61 -10.16
N VAL A 266 12.08 -31.79 -9.65
CA VAL A 266 12.89 -30.73 -9.03
C VAL A 266 13.97 -30.26 -9.99
N GLU A 267 14.07 -28.95 -10.11
CA GLU A 267 15.08 -28.24 -10.91
C GLU A 267 15.81 -27.24 -10.00
N PRO A 268 17.07 -27.52 -9.63
CA PRO A 268 17.93 -26.53 -9.01
C PRO A 268 18.20 -25.39 -9.99
N HIS A 269 18.16 -24.14 -9.52
CA HIS A 269 18.54 -23.01 -10.36
C HIS A 269 19.43 -22.06 -9.57
N VAL A 270 20.27 -21.31 -10.29
CA VAL A 270 21.13 -20.29 -9.68
C VAL A 270 20.38 -18.97 -9.69
N GLN A 271 20.18 -18.38 -8.52
CA GLN A 271 19.64 -17.02 -8.43
C GLN A 271 20.60 -16.04 -9.10
N PRO A 272 20.10 -15.10 -9.92
CA PRO A 272 20.94 -14.08 -10.53
C PRO A 272 21.60 -13.25 -9.42
N LYS A 273 22.92 -13.04 -9.53
CA LYS A 273 23.67 -12.20 -8.60
C LYS A 273 23.11 -10.76 -8.61
N ARG A 274 23.10 -10.09 -7.45
CA ARG A 274 22.54 -8.73 -7.26
C ARG A 274 23.62 -7.69 -7.04
N GLY A 275 24.44 -7.50 -8.05
CA GLY A 275 25.63 -6.66 -8.01
C GLY A 275 26.87 -7.35 -7.42
N PRO A 276 27.98 -6.61 -7.31
CA PRO A 276 29.26 -7.12 -6.83
C PRO A 276 29.41 -7.09 -5.30
N TYR A 277 28.47 -6.47 -4.58
CA TYR A 277 28.56 -6.33 -3.13
C TYR A 277 28.03 -7.56 -2.41
N LEU A 278 28.86 -8.15 -1.55
CA LEU A 278 28.52 -9.33 -0.74
C LEU A 278 27.31 -9.09 0.19
N TYR A 279 27.11 -7.86 0.67
CA TYR A 279 25.97 -7.51 1.53
C TYR A 279 24.63 -7.43 0.77
N ASN A 280 24.65 -7.38 -0.57
CA ASN A 280 23.44 -7.42 -1.39
C ASN A 280 22.90 -8.84 -1.59
N GLU A 281 23.67 -9.86 -1.15
CA GLU A 281 23.16 -11.21 -1.15
C GLU A 281 21.92 -11.30 -0.24
N PRO A 282 20.82 -11.89 -0.73
CA PRO A 282 19.61 -11.98 0.06
C PRO A 282 19.87 -12.82 1.30
N LYS A 283 19.41 -12.35 2.47
CA LYS A 283 19.32 -13.17 3.67
C LYS A 283 18.54 -14.45 3.33
N LYS A 284 19.15 -15.59 3.64
CA LYS A 284 18.63 -16.93 3.39
C LYS A 284 17.93 -17.45 4.63
N ASN A 285 16.87 -18.22 4.43
CA ASN A 285 16.21 -18.95 5.48
C ASN A 285 17.14 -20.01 6.10
N ASN A 286 17.09 -20.14 7.42
CA ASN A 286 17.83 -21.12 8.21
C ASN A 286 16.90 -22.08 8.98
N ILE A 287 15.59 -21.99 8.76
CA ILE A 287 14.59 -22.80 9.46
C ILE A 287 14.36 -24.07 8.67
N LEU A 288 14.50 -25.21 9.36
CA LEU A 288 14.06 -26.51 8.86
C LEU A 288 12.54 -26.62 9.08
N PHE A 289 11.77 -26.52 7.99
CA PHE A 289 10.32 -26.57 8.07
C PHE A 289 9.84 -28.01 8.17
N THR A 290 8.76 -28.23 8.92
CA THR A 290 8.11 -29.54 8.95
C THR A 290 7.29 -29.77 7.69
N PRO A 291 6.97 -31.02 7.32
CA PRO A 291 6.11 -31.31 6.15
C PRO A 291 4.78 -30.56 6.19
N THR A 292 4.18 -30.43 7.39
CA THR A 292 2.94 -29.67 7.60
C THR A 292 3.12 -28.17 7.33
N GLN A 293 4.26 -27.59 7.71
CA GLN A 293 4.57 -26.18 7.42
C GLN A 293 4.84 -25.97 5.93
N ILE A 294 5.52 -26.91 5.27
CA ILE A 294 5.73 -26.87 3.82
C ILE A 294 4.42 -26.95 3.07
N GLU A 295 3.48 -27.78 3.53
CA GLU A 295 2.13 -27.85 2.95
C GLU A 295 1.37 -26.52 3.12
N ALA A 296 1.49 -25.85 4.27
CA ALA A 296 0.93 -24.52 4.48
C ALA A 296 1.57 -23.46 3.55
N ILE A 297 2.90 -23.52 3.37
CA ILE A 297 3.62 -22.63 2.44
C ILE A 297 3.17 -22.90 1.00
N ARG A 298 3.07 -24.16 0.60
CA ARG A 298 2.59 -24.58 -0.73
C ARG A 298 1.19 -24.05 -0.97
N SER A 299 0.27 -24.26 -0.03
CA SER A 299 -1.12 -23.77 -0.11
C SER A 299 -1.15 -22.25 -0.26
N GLY A 300 -0.39 -21.50 0.56
CA GLY A 300 -0.34 -20.03 0.48
C GLY A 300 0.38 -19.47 -0.76
N MET A 301 1.14 -20.29 -1.49
CA MET A 301 1.74 -19.93 -2.78
C MET A 301 0.79 -20.17 -3.96
N GLN A 302 -0.32 -20.88 -3.74
CA GLN A 302 -1.33 -21.17 -4.75
C GLN A 302 -2.52 -20.21 -4.65
N PRO A 303 -3.29 -20.03 -5.73
CA PRO A 303 -4.59 -19.36 -5.65
C PRO A 303 -5.58 -20.15 -4.79
N GLY A 304 -6.45 -19.43 -4.08
CA GLY A 304 -7.50 -20.01 -3.24
C GLY A 304 -7.47 -19.51 -1.80
N LEU A 305 -8.18 -20.18 -0.91
CA LEU A 305 -8.23 -19.92 0.52
C LEU A 305 -7.30 -20.90 1.27
N THR A 306 -6.32 -20.36 1.97
CA THR A 306 -5.44 -21.13 2.87
C THR A 306 -5.75 -20.79 4.31
N LEU A 307 -6.26 -21.78 5.06
CA LEU A 307 -6.50 -21.65 6.49
C LEU A 307 -5.47 -22.49 7.26
N VAL A 308 -4.66 -21.83 8.09
CA VAL A 308 -3.61 -22.49 8.90
C VAL A 308 -3.98 -22.40 10.37
N VAL A 309 -4.21 -23.56 11.00
CA VAL A 309 -4.42 -23.65 12.43
C VAL A 309 -3.07 -23.81 13.12
N GLY A 310 -2.67 -22.81 13.91
CA GLY A 310 -1.42 -22.82 14.66
C GLY A 310 -1.65 -22.91 16.17
N PRO A 311 -1.41 -24.07 16.82
CA PRO A 311 -1.32 -24.18 18.27
C PRO A 311 -0.28 -23.20 18.86
N PRO A 312 -0.42 -22.74 20.11
CA PRO A 312 0.54 -21.85 20.75
C PRO A 312 1.96 -22.45 20.69
N GLY A 313 2.93 -21.69 20.17
CA GLY A 313 4.31 -22.14 19.97
C GLY A 313 4.61 -22.71 18.59
N THR A 314 3.60 -22.98 17.74
CA THR A 314 3.84 -23.19 16.32
C THR A 314 4.14 -21.84 15.67
N ALA A 315 5.32 -21.73 15.10
CA ALA A 315 5.96 -20.55 14.52
C ALA A 315 5.18 -19.89 13.35
N THR A 316 3.92 -19.46 13.55
CA THR A 316 3.03 -18.89 12.51
C THR A 316 3.60 -17.65 11.82
N ARG A 317 4.52 -16.91 12.46
CA ARG A 317 5.23 -15.78 11.83
C ARG A 317 6.25 -16.20 10.76
N HIS A 318 6.69 -17.46 10.77
CA HIS A 318 7.76 -17.94 9.90
C HIS A 318 7.27 -18.58 8.60
N SER A 319 5.98 -18.93 8.49
CA SER A 319 5.36 -19.50 7.28
C SER A 319 4.94 -18.47 6.24
N THR A 320 4.99 -17.17 6.55
CA THR A 320 4.70 -16.05 5.63
C THR A 320 5.83 -15.80 4.61
N SER A 321 6.00 -16.71 3.64
CA SER A 321 7.03 -16.63 2.58
C SER A 321 6.61 -15.83 1.32
N CYS A 322 5.32 -15.46 1.21
CA CYS A 322 4.71 -15.02 -0.05
C CYS A 322 5.21 -13.66 -0.62
N SER A 323 6.06 -12.92 0.10
CA SER A 323 6.48 -11.55 -0.27
C SER A 323 7.37 -11.44 -1.52
N ARG A 324 8.05 -12.52 -1.95
CA ARG A 324 9.06 -12.44 -3.03
C ARG A 324 8.54 -12.79 -4.42
N ARG A 325 7.38 -13.47 -4.53
CA ARG A 325 6.87 -13.97 -5.82
C ARG A 325 6.07 -12.93 -6.61
N TRP A 326 5.48 -11.95 -5.92
CA TRP A 326 4.67 -10.89 -6.52
C TRP A 326 5.34 -9.52 -6.30
N PRO A 327 6.30 -9.11 -7.16
CA PRO A 327 7.00 -7.84 -7.02
C PRO A 327 6.09 -6.59 -7.14
N SER A 328 4.81 -6.73 -7.51
CA SER A 328 3.85 -5.63 -7.64
C SER A 328 3.20 -5.14 -6.33
N TRP A 329 3.38 -5.85 -5.20
CA TRP A 329 2.55 -5.65 -3.99
C TRP A 329 3.26 -5.07 -2.75
N THR A 330 4.48 -4.54 -2.86
CA THR A 330 5.21 -4.01 -1.68
C THR A 330 5.52 -2.53 -1.81
N TRP A 331 4.57 -1.68 -1.38
CA TRP A 331 4.67 -0.21 -1.44
C TRP A 331 4.83 0.39 -0.05
N MET A 332 5.95 0.17 0.65
CA MET A 332 6.19 0.85 1.95
C MET A 332 7.66 0.95 2.37
N ARG A 333 8.56 1.21 1.41
CA ARG A 333 9.97 1.60 1.65
C ARG A 333 10.43 2.75 0.74
N GLY A 334 9.52 3.67 0.39
CA GLY A 334 9.75 4.64 -0.69
C GLY A 334 10.69 5.79 -0.34
N ILE A 335 10.54 6.43 0.82
CA ILE A 335 11.15 7.76 1.06
C ILE A 335 12.63 7.67 1.46
N CYS A 336 12.99 6.81 2.42
CA CYS A 336 14.37 6.73 2.91
C CYS A 336 15.32 6.13 1.86
N CYS A 337 14.87 5.10 1.14
CA CYS A 337 15.65 4.52 0.05
C CYS A 337 15.80 5.47 -1.13
N ARG A 338 14.87 6.41 -1.35
CA ARG A 338 14.94 7.34 -2.49
C ARG A 338 16.17 8.24 -2.44
N MET A 339 16.48 8.85 -1.29
CA MET A 339 17.63 9.77 -1.16
C MET A 339 18.94 9.04 -1.43
N GLU A 340 19.11 7.86 -0.83
CA GLU A 340 20.28 7.01 -1.04
C GLU A 340 20.42 6.58 -2.51
N LEU A 341 19.31 6.19 -3.16
CA LEU A 341 19.32 5.79 -4.58
C LEU A 341 19.66 6.96 -5.51
N LEU A 342 19.15 8.16 -5.23
CA LEU A 342 19.46 9.37 -6.00
C LEU A 342 20.93 9.78 -5.86
N GLU A 343 21.49 9.67 -4.66
CA GLU A 343 22.92 9.90 -4.43
C GLU A 343 23.77 8.89 -5.21
N ARG A 344 23.37 7.61 -5.27
CA ARG A 344 24.04 6.61 -6.11
C ARG A 344 23.92 6.90 -7.61
N VAL A 345 22.81 7.48 -8.07
CA VAL A 345 22.68 7.92 -9.47
C VAL A 345 23.63 9.09 -9.75
N SER A 346 23.76 10.04 -8.83
CA SER A 346 24.75 11.12 -8.94
C SER A 346 26.19 10.60 -8.95
N GLN A 347 26.50 9.57 -8.16
CA GLN A 347 27.81 8.90 -8.20
C GLN A 347 28.06 8.23 -9.56
N LEU A 348 27.06 7.53 -10.10
CA LEU A 348 27.13 6.89 -11.43
C LEU A 348 27.29 7.91 -12.56
N GLN A 349 26.68 9.09 -12.43
CA GLN A 349 26.89 10.18 -13.37
C GLN A 349 28.33 10.68 -13.34
N ARG A 350 28.88 10.98 -12.16
CA ARG A 350 30.27 11.45 -12.02
C ARG A 350 31.29 10.45 -12.54
N SER A 351 31.05 9.15 -12.34
CA SER A 351 31.95 8.11 -12.84
C SER A 351 31.91 7.96 -14.37
N LEU A 352 30.77 8.23 -15.01
CA LEU A 352 30.65 8.22 -16.47
C LEU A 352 31.12 9.53 -17.13
N GLU A 353 31.07 10.66 -16.42
CA GLU A 353 31.57 11.96 -16.91
C GLU A 353 33.10 12.05 -16.91
N GLY A 354 33.79 11.30 -16.04
CA GLY A 354 35.26 11.23 -16.02
C GLY A 354 35.88 10.52 -17.23
N SER A 355 35.11 9.71 -17.96
CA SER A 355 35.59 8.92 -19.11
C SER A 355 35.22 9.53 -20.47
N ASP A 356 34.10 10.24 -20.58
CA ASP A 356 33.67 10.96 -21.78
C ASP A 356 33.42 12.43 -21.42
N GLY A 357 34.32 13.34 -21.81
CA GLY A 357 34.20 14.79 -21.57
C GLY A 357 33.06 15.46 -22.35
N GLY A 358 31.81 15.07 -22.14
CA GLY A 358 30.69 15.48 -23.01
C GLY A 358 29.26 15.25 -22.53
N ALA A 359 28.98 15.05 -21.23
CA ALA A 359 27.61 15.12 -20.71
C ALA A 359 27.39 16.42 -19.93
N GLY A 360 27.03 17.49 -20.65
CA GLY A 360 26.70 18.77 -20.04
C GLY A 360 25.38 18.71 -19.25
N GLY A 361 25.44 19.03 -17.96
CA GLY A 361 24.63 20.11 -17.41
C GLY A 361 23.41 19.80 -16.52
N SER A 362 23.00 18.55 -16.28
CA SER A 362 21.90 18.27 -15.34
C SER A 362 22.25 17.20 -14.32
N GLU A 363 22.03 17.47 -13.04
CA GLU A 363 22.13 16.48 -11.95
C GLU A 363 21.10 15.35 -12.17
N ALA A 364 21.54 14.22 -12.73
CA ALA A 364 20.73 13.03 -12.97
C ALA A 364 20.13 12.46 -11.67
N GLY A 365 20.76 12.71 -10.53
CA GLY A 365 20.25 12.36 -9.21
C GLY A 365 19.34 13.41 -8.56
N ALA A 366 18.94 14.48 -9.24
CA ALA A 366 18.04 15.48 -8.64
C ALA A 366 16.60 14.96 -8.50
N THR A 367 16.10 14.22 -9.48
CA THR A 367 14.73 13.67 -9.46
C THR A 367 14.67 12.26 -10.03
N CYS A 368 13.60 11.54 -9.70
CA CYS A 368 13.36 10.19 -10.21
C CYS A 368 13.14 10.14 -11.72
N GLU A 369 12.61 11.23 -12.30
CA GLU A 369 12.43 11.35 -13.75
C GLU A 369 13.76 11.55 -14.45
N LEU A 370 14.62 12.43 -13.94
CA LEU A 370 15.97 12.63 -14.47
C LEU A 370 16.83 11.35 -14.33
N ALA A 371 16.71 10.63 -13.22
CA ALA A 371 17.39 9.35 -13.02
C ALA A 371 16.94 8.30 -14.04
N HIS A 372 15.64 8.28 -14.39
CA HIS A 372 15.13 7.41 -15.44
C HIS A 372 15.64 7.82 -16.83
N HIS A 373 15.60 9.11 -17.16
CA HIS A 373 16.16 9.62 -18.41
C HIS A 373 17.64 9.28 -18.55
N PHE A 374 18.41 9.48 -17.48
CA PHE A 374 19.82 9.12 -17.43
C PHE A 374 20.04 7.62 -17.68
N HIS A 375 19.22 6.75 -17.10
CA HIS A 375 19.28 5.32 -17.38
C HIS A 375 19.03 4.99 -18.87
N VAL A 376 18.00 5.60 -19.47
CA VAL A 376 17.60 5.33 -20.87
C VAL A 376 18.63 5.87 -21.86
N TYR A 377 19.18 7.06 -21.64
CA TYR A 377 20.05 7.75 -22.59
C TYR A 377 21.55 7.47 -22.38
N HIS A 378 21.99 7.19 -21.15
CA HIS A 378 23.43 7.06 -20.86
C HIS A 378 23.84 5.66 -20.39
N VAL A 379 23.03 5.00 -19.55
CA VAL A 379 23.40 3.69 -18.97
C VAL A 379 23.06 2.54 -19.92
N ARG A 380 21.82 2.49 -20.43
CA ARG A 380 21.33 1.43 -21.32
C ARG A 380 22.09 1.35 -22.66
N PRO A 381 22.41 2.46 -23.35
CA PRO A 381 23.13 2.38 -24.62
C PRO A 381 24.57 1.87 -24.46
N ARG A 382 25.27 2.28 -23.39
CA ARG A 382 26.61 1.80 -23.06
C ARG A 382 26.63 0.30 -22.75
N TRP A 383 25.64 -0.19 -21.99
CA TRP A 383 25.47 -1.63 -21.78
C TRP A 383 25.20 -2.39 -23.09
N GLN A 384 24.34 -1.88 -23.95
CA GLN A 384 24.07 -2.50 -25.25
C GLN A 384 25.29 -2.49 -26.18
N ALA A 385 26.11 -1.45 -26.15
CA ALA A 385 27.37 -1.38 -26.88
C ALA A 385 28.36 -2.45 -26.40
N PHE A 386 28.52 -2.60 -25.08
CA PHE A 386 29.31 -3.66 -24.45
C PHE A 386 28.83 -5.06 -24.86
N VAL A 387 27.54 -5.37 -24.70
CA VAL A 387 26.99 -6.68 -25.08
C VAL A 387 27.20 -6.98 -26.57
N ARG A 388 27.05 -5.97 -27.45
CA ARG A 388 27.32 -6.13 -28.89
C ARG A 388 28.81 -6.35 -29.18
N ALA A 389 29.71 -5.65 -28.49
CA ALA A 389 31.15 -5.82 -28.64
C ALA A 389 31.57 -7.24 -28.21
N CYS A 390 31.06 -7.72 -27.07
CA CYS A 390 31.29 -9.07 -26.58
C CYS A 390 30.68 -10.15 -27.48
N ALA A 391 29.52 -9.90 -28.12
CA ALA A 391 28.88 -10.85 -29.02
C ALA A 391 29.56 -10.94 -30.41
N ARG A 392 30.25 -9.89 -30.86
CA ARG A 392 30.96 -9.86 -32.15
C ARG A 392 32.28 -10.63 -32.12
N ARG A 393 32.89 -10.78 -30.94
CA ARG A 393 34.15 -11.49 -30.78
C ARG A 393 33.91 -13.00 -30.61
N GLN A 394 34.54 -13.80 -31.47
CA GLN A 394 34.48 -15.27 -31.38
C GLN A 394 35.40 -15.83 -30.27
N ASP A 395 36.43 -15.08 -29.86
CA ASP A 395 37.27 -15.41 -28.72
C ASP A 395 36.55 -15.07 -27.41
N LYS A 396 35.92 -16.08 -26.79
CA LYS A 396 35.34 -15.97 -25.44
C LYS A 396 36.42 -15.92 -24.36
N SER A 397 37.37 -14.99 -24.48
CA SER A 397 38.42 -14.76 -23.49
C SER A 397 37.88 -13.91 -22.34
N ALA A 398 38.18 -14.31 -21.09
CA ALA A 398 37.74 -13.62 -19.88
C ALA A 398 38.29 -12.19 -19.77
N ASP A 399 39.49 -11.94 -20.32
CA ASP A 399 40.14 -10.62 -20.31
C ASP A 399 39.37 -9.57 -21.12
N VAL A 400 38.60 -9.98 -22.13
CA VAL A 400 37.81 -9.09 -22.98
C VAL A 400 36.66 -8.49 -22.18
N VAL A 401 36.02 -9.28 -21.31
CA VAL A 401 34.91 -8.83 -20.47
C VAL A 401 35.36 -7.71 -19.55
N SER A 402 36.51 -7.87 -18.91
CA SER A 402 37.08 -6.84 -18.04
C SER A 402 37.48 -5.58 -18.82
N LYS A 403 38.10 -5.70 -19.99
CA LYS A 403 38.57 -4.53 -20.77
C LYS A 403 37.45 -3.66 -21.35
N GLU A 404 36.37 -4.29 -21.81
CA GLU A 404 35.27 -3.59 -22.50
C GLU A 404 34.16 -3.11 -21.53
N PHE A 405 34.24 -3.47 -20.23
CA PHE A 405 33.19 -3.14 -19.26
C PHE A 405 33.12 -1.62 -18.95
N PRO A 406 31.95 -0.98 -19.11
CA PRO A 406 31.86 0.49 -19.08
C PRO A 406 31.66 1.11 -17.69
N PHE A 407 31.63 0.33 -16.60
CA PHE A 407 31.26 0.82 -15.26
C PHE A 407 32.33 0.55 -14.17
N HIS A 408 33.61 0.46 -14.52
CA HIS A 408 34.68 0.19 -13.54
C HIS A 408 34.71 1.21 -12.41
N ASP A 409 34.76 2.51 -12.75
CA ASP A 409 34.87 3.62 -11.81
C ASP A 409 33.67 3.73 -10.86
N PHE A 410 32.50 3.21 -11.28
CA PHE A 410 31.31 3.18 -10.42
C PHE A 410 31.39 2.12 -9.33
N PHE A 411 32.07 1.00 -9.59
CA PHE A 411 32.20 -0.13 -8.66
C PHE A 411 33.57 -0.15 -7.97
N ASP A 412 34.27 0.97 -7.91
CA ASP A 412 35.57 1.07 -7.23
C ASP A 412 35.49 0.80 -5.72
N ASP A 413 34.31 1.04 -5.13
CA ASP A 413 33.97 0.75 -3.74
C ASP A 413 33.65 -0.74 -3.48
N ALA A 414 33.57 -1.56 -4.53
CA ALA A 414 33.30 -3.00 -4.43
C ALA A 414 34.59 -3.81 -4.12
N PRO A 415 34.46 -5.04 -3.60
CA PRO A 415 35.61 -5.91 -3.34
C PRO A 415 36.41 -6.21 -4.62
N LYS A 416 37.72 -5.91 -4.62
CA LYS A 416 38.63 -6.15 -5.75
C LYS A 416 39.29 -7.54 -5.65
N PRO A 417 39.51 -8.27 -6.76
CA PRO A 417 39.20 -7.92 -8.16
C PRO A 417 37.72 -8.15 -8.52
N LEU A 418 37.15 -7.27 -9.35
CA LEU A 418 35.74 -7.33 -9.78
C LEU A 418 35.46 -8.54 -10.69
N PHE A 419 36.39 -8.84 -11.60
CA PHE A 419 36.35 -10.00 -12.51
C PHE A 419 37.43 -11.00 -12.11
N LEU A 420 37.13 -12.28 -12.17
CA LEU A 420 38.03 -13.33 -11.71
C LEU A 420 38.98 -13.82 -12.83
N GLY A 421 38.68 -13.53 -14.10
CA GLY A 421 39.55 -13.83 -15.24
C GLY A 421 39.66 -15.32 -15.56
N LYS A 422 38.78 -16.17 -14.98
CA LYS A 422 38.84 -17.63 -15.10
C LYS A 422 38.00 -18.15 -16.26
N LEU A 423 36.71 -17.78 -16.27
CA LEU A 423 35.73 -18.24 -17.26
C LEU A 423 34.95 -17.04 -17.77
N TYR A 424 34.80 -16.95 -19.09
CA TYR A 424 34.04 -15.89 -19.74
C TYR A 424 32.58 -15.85 -19.26
N GLU A 425 31.95 -17.01 -19.04
CA GLU A 425 30.55 -17.11 -18.60
C GLU A 425 30.36 -16.55 -17.18
N ASP A 426 31.32 -16.79 -16.29
CA ASP A 426 31.27 -16.29 -14.91
C ASP A 426 31.47 -14.77 -14.87
N ASP A 427 32.44 -14.25 -15.63
CA ASP A 427 32.71 -12.81 -15.69
C ASP A 427 31.57 -12.06 -16.40
N MET A 428 30.93 -12.65 -17.41
CA MET A 428 29.72 -12.10 -18.03
C MET A 428 28.54 -12.07 -17.05
N ALA A 429 28.34 -13.14 -16.26
CA ALA A 429 27.29 -13.16 -15.23
C ALA A 429 27.54 -12.11 -14.13
N ILE A 430 28.80 -11.83 -13.78
CA ILE A 430 29.17 -10.72 -12.90
C ILE A 430 28.85 -9.38 -13.55
N ALA A 431 29.17 -9.18 -14.83
CA ALA A 431 28.84 -7.95 -15.56
C ALA A 431 27.32 -7.70 -15.62
N GLU A 432 26.53 -8.73 -15.90
CA GLU A 432 25.06 -8.67 -15.90
C GLU A 432 24.50 -8.32 -14.51
N SER A 433 25.09 -8.89 -13.46
CA SER A 433 24.76 -8.61 -12.07
C SER A 433 25.05 -7.15 -11.68
N CYS A 434 26.22 -6.63 -12.08
CA CYS A 434 26.60 -5.23 -11.92
C CYS A 434 25.62 -4.31 -12.65
N TYR A 435 25.26 -4.63 -13.89
CA TYR A 435 24.26 -3.88 -14.65
C TYR A 435 22.87 -3.94 -14.00
N SER A 436 22.44 -5.09 -13.48
CA SER A 436 21.18 -5.25 -12.75
C SER A 436 21.15 -4.39 -11.48
N SER A 437 22.27 -4.31 -10.76
CA SER A 437 22.42 -3.41 -9.60
C SER A 437 22.31 -1.94 -10.00
N ALA A 438 23.04 -1.50 -11.03
CA ALA A 438 22.98 -0.13 -11.54
C ALA A 438 21.57 0.22 -12.06
N ARG A 439 20.93 -0.72 -12.76
CA ARG A 439 19.54 -0.61 -13.20
C ARG A 439 18.59 -0.51 -12.02
N SER A 440 18.76 -1.31 -10.96
CA SER A 440 17.91 -1.23 -9.77
C SER A 440 18.04 0.12 -9.08
N SER A 441 19.24 0.72 -9.06
CA SER A 441 19.46 2.06 -8.52
C SER A 441 18.67 3.13 -9.27
N CYS A 442 18.61 3.05 -10.61
CA CYS A 442 17.92 4.03 -11.44
C CYS A 442 16.41 3.74 -11.62
N CYS A 443 16.04 2.47 -11.79
CA CYS A 443 14.68 2.03 -12.12
C CYS A 443 13.85 1.63 -10.89
N GLY A 444 14.49 1.30 -9.76
CA GLY A 444 13.79 1.07 -8.48
C GLY A 444 13.02 2.31 -8.01
N GLN A 445 13.29 3.47 -8.62
CA GLN A 445 12.58 4.71 -8.42
C GLN A 445 11.26 4.82 -9.22
N GLY A 446 11.04 4.00 -10.25
CA GLY A 446 9.79 4.00 -11.03
C GLY A 446 8.57 3.57 -10.22
N SER A 447 8.76 2.64 -9.27
CA SER A 447 7.78 2.26 -8.24
C SER A 447 7.80 3.18 -7.01
N ILE A 448 8.61 4.24 -7.01
CA ILE A 448 8.67 5.28 -5.95
C ILE A 448 8.21 6.65 -6.51
N ALA A 449 8.08 6.77 -7.83
CA ALA A 449 7.65 7.96 -8.57
C ALA A 449 6.32 8.61 -8.10
N PRO A 450 5.34 7.90 -7.50
CA PRO A 450 4.17 8.56 -6.94
C PRO A 450 4.51 9.55 -5.81
N SER A 451 5.63 9.34 -5.09
CA SER A 451 6.08 10.22 -4.00
C SER A 451 6.60 11.58 -4.50
N THR A 452 7.12 11.65 -5.73
CA THR A 452 7.57 12.89 -6.39
C THR A 452 6.40 13.77 -6.81
N CYS A 453 5.38 13.20 -7.46
CA CYS A 453 4.19 13.95 -7.89
C CYS A 453 3.45 14.58 -6.71
N TRP A 454 3.29 13.86 -5.59
CA TRP A 454 2.63 14.38 -4.40
C TRP A 454 3.36 15.56 -3.75
N PHE A 455 4.70 15.56 -3.75
CA PHE A 455 5.48 16.65 -3.17
C PHE A 455 5.56 17.88 -4.08
N GLN A 456 5.64 17.69 -5.40
CA GLN A 456 5.75 18.78 -6.36
C GLN A 456 4.44 19.56 -6.49
N ILE A 457 3.30 18.88 -6.40
CA ILE A 457 1.97 19.52 -6.29
C ILE A 457 1.89 20.38 -5.02
N ARG A 458 2.49 19.93 -3.90
CA ARG A 458 2.47 20.66 -2.62
C ARG A 458 3.40 21.88 -2.59
N GLN A 459 4.51 21.87 -3.34
CA GLN A 459 5.39 23.02 -3.44
C GLN A 459 4.84 24.12 -4.35
N HIS A 460 4.13 23.77 -5.43
CA HIS A 460 3.49 24.76 -6.29
C HIS A 460 2.29 25.48 -5.63
N THR A 461 1.72 24.95 -4.55
CA THR A 461 0.66 25.61 -3.76
C THR A 461 1.19 26.59 -2.70
N HIS A 462 2.49 26.66 -2.45
CA HIS A 462 3.10 27.60 -1.50
C HIS A 462 4.02 28.60 -2.21
N GLY A 463 3.41 29.59 -2.86
CA GLY A 463 4.11 30.74 -3.43
C GLY A 463 3.17 31.90 -3.73
N GLY A 464 2.91 32.75 -2.71
CA GLY A 464 2.71 34.19 -2.88
C GLY A 464 1.40 34.72 -3.49
N VAL A 465 0.64 35.41 -2.65
CA VAL A 465 -0.58 36.19 -2.91
C VAL A 465 -0.30 37.47 -3.72
N GLY A 466 -1.21 37.90 -4.62
CA GLY A 466 -1.21 39.28 -5.16
C GLY A 466 -2.13 39.60 -6.35
N THR A 467 -3.38 39.99 -6.05
CA THR A 467 -4.22 41.02 -6.73
C THR A 467 -4.69 40.91 -8.21
N ASN A 468 -6.02 40.79 -8.30
CA ASN A 468 -7.01 41.39 -9.23
C ASN A 468 -7.32 40.84 -10.64
N PRO A 469 -8.61 40.92 -11.07
CA PRO A 469 -9.22 40.11 -12.11
C PRO A 469 -9.31 40.82 -13.47
N ARG A 470 -9.34 40.05 -14.56
CA ARG A 470 -10.16 40.30 -15.78
C ARG A 470 -9.86 39.25 -16.86
N ASP A 471 -10.94 38.83 -17.50
CA ASP A 471 -11.04 38.37 -18.88
C ASP A 471 -10.61 36.96 -19.33
N ARG A 472 -11.65 36.26 -19.84
CA ARG A 472 -11.73 35.38 -21.03
C ARG A 472 -11.38 33.89 -20.81
N ASN A 473 -12.39 33.03 -20.72
CA ASN A 473 -12.97 32.25 -21.84
C ASN A 473 -11.93 31.61 -22.75
N ILE A 474 -11.92 30.26 -22.83
CA ILE A 474 -12.10 29.49 -24.08
C ILE A 474 -12.33 28.00 -23.73
N HIS A 475 -13.37 27.45 -24.36
CA HIS A 475 -13.79 26.05 -24.42
C HIS A 475 -12.77 25.12 -25.13
N SER A 476 -12.98 23.81 -24.90
CA SER A 476 -12.93 22.71 -25.89
C SER A 476 -11.95 21.59 -25.50
N SER A 477 -12.38 20.50 -24.85
CA SER A 477 -12.97 19.28 -25.44
C SER A 477 -12.25 18.71 -26.67
N ALA A 478 -11.71 17.49 -26.55
CA ALA A 478 -11.73 16.48 -27.62
C ALA A 478 -11.36 15.09 -27.08
N VAL A 479 -12.38 14.24 -26.97
CA VAL A 479 -12.30 12.79 -26.82
C VAL A 479 -12.24 12.16 -28.22
N THR A 480 -11.44 11.12 -28.34
CA THR A 480 -11.23 10.25 -29.50
C THR A 480 -12.48 9.42 -29.85
N LYS A 481 -12.70 9.18 -31.16
CA LYS A 481 -13.18 7.88 -31.68
C LYS A 481 -12.96 7.73 -33.19
N SER A 482 -12.34 6.61 -33.54
CA SER A 482 -12.15 6.11 -34.90
C SER A 482 -13.47 5.61 -35.50
N THR A 483 -13.67 5.74 -36.82
CA THR A 483 -14.32 4.68 -37.60
C THR A 483 -13.95 4.74 -39.08
N ARG A 484 -13.69 3.55 -39.64
CA ARG A 484 -13.56 3.20 -41.07
C ARG A 484 -14.64 3.83 -41.95
N ARG A 485 -14.33 4.14 -43.21
CA ARG A 485 -15.09 3.59 -44.36
C ARG A 485 -14.39 3.74 -45.72
N SER A 486 -14.74 2.73 -46.51
CA SER A 486 -14.48 2.33 -47.89
C SER A 486 -14.68 3.38 -49.00
N LEU A 487 -13.91 3.14 -50.07
CA LEU A 487 -13.99 3.63 -51.45
C LEU A 487 -15.39 3.54 -52.07
N SER A 488 -15.82 4.59 -52.80
CA SER A 488 -16.10 4.56 -54.25
C SER A 488 -16.54 5.94 -54.79
N PRO A 489 -16.35 6.24 -56.10
CA PRO A 489 -16.30 7.61 -56.64
C PRO A 489 -17.38 7.90 -57.71
N GLN A 490 -17.94 9.11 -57.71
CA GLN A 490 -18.60 9.77 -58.85
C GLN A 490 -18.70 11.26 -58.50
N ALA A 491 -18.69 12.26 -59.38
CA ALA A 491 -18.17 12.53 -60.71
C ALA A 491 -18.60 14.00 -60.99
N VAL A 492 -17.96 14.64 -61.98
CA VAL A 492 -18.50 15.75 -62.79
C VAL A 492 -18.30 17.20 -62.29
N ASP A 493 -17.35 17.83 -62.98
CA ASP A 493 -17.34 19.14 -63.67
C ASP A 493 -17.20 20.50 -62.97
N ASN A 494 -16.11 21.13 -63.44
CA ASN A 494 -15.99 22.42 -64.13
C ASN A 494 -15.79 23.73 -63.36
N ASP A 495 -14.67 24.34 -63.77
CA ASP A 495 -14.47 25.74 -64.15
C ASP A 495 -14.64 26.82 -63.08
N ARG A 496 -13.52 27.20 -62.45
CA ARG A 496 -12.72 28.38 -62.85
C ARG A 496 -11.47 28.54 -62.02
#